data_AF-A0A973KPP0-F1
#
_entry.id   AF-A0A973KPP0-F1
#
_cell.length_a   1.000
_cell.length_b   1.000
_cell.length_c   1.000
_cell.angle_alpha   90.00
_cell.angle_beta   90.00
_cell.angle_gamma   90.00
#
_symmetry.space_group_name_H-M   'P 1'
#
loop_
_entity.id
_entity.type
_entity.pdbx_description
1 polymer ?
#
loop_
_entity_poly.entity_id
_entity_poly.type
_entity_poly.pdbx_seq_one_letter_code
_entity_poly.pdbx_strand_id
1 'polypeptide(L)'
;MADGFELLTAAHAYLLAAVRGVPADGWGSASPCSDWTVAQVLNHARLDQQALTMKIGGTPPAGDPFAPGTEPGADPVAELEAVLKDSAAAWESVRGAETVETPVGTMPPAQGA
;
A
#
# COMPACT_ATOMS: atom_id res chain seq x y z
N MET A 1 21.23 5.33 8.33
CA MET A 1 19.98 4.60 8.04
C MET A 1 18.95 5.66 7.66
N ALA A 2 18.14 5.43 6.63
CA ALA A 2 17.05 6.36 6.31
C ALA A 2 16.04 6.37 7.47
N ASP A 3 15.39 7.50 7.73
CA ASP A 3 14.23 7.55 8.61
C ASP A 3 13.07 6.80 7.93
N GLY A 4 12.59 5.72 8.53
CA GLY A 4 11.52 4.89 7.97
C GLY A 4 10.25 5.68 7.66
N PHE A 5 9.91 6.70 8.47
CA PHE A 5 8.73 7.51 8.19
C PHE A 5 8.90 8.46 7.01
N GLU A 6 10.10 9.01 6.84
CA GLU A 6 10.44 9.78 5.64
C GLU A 6 10.43 8.87 4.40
N LEU A 7 10.96 7.65 4.53
CA LEU A 7 10.95 6.64 3.48
C LEU A 7 9.52 6.23 3.10
N LEU A 8 8.64 5.97 4.07
CA LEU A 8 7.22 5.66 3.86
C LEU A 8 6.54 6.77 3.05
N THR A 9 6.74 8.02 3.48
CA THR A 9 6.15 9.19 2.84
C THR A 9 6.63 9.31 1.39
N ALA A 10 7.93 9.13 1.15
CA ALA A 10 8.49 9.16 -0.20
C ALA A 10 7.98 7.99 -1.07
N ALA A 11 7.86 6.79 -0.50
CA ALA A 11 7.36 5.60 -1.19
C ALA A 11 5.88 5.75 -1.58
N HIS A 12 5.04 6.26 -0.67
CA HIS A 12 3.62 6.57 -0.95
C HIS A 12 3.48 7.62 -2.06
N ALA A 13 4.27 8.69 -2.01
CA ALA A 13 4.28 9.71 -3.06
C ALA A 13 4.72 9.14 -4.41
N TYR A 14 5.73 8.28 -4.42
CA TYR A 14 6.22 7.63 -5.63
C TYR A 14 5.18 6.68 -6.23
N LEU A 15 4.54 5.84 -5.41
CA LEU A 15 3.46 4.95 -5.85
C LEU A 15 2.30 5.75 -6.47
N LEU A 16 1.86 6.82 -5.81
CA LEU A 16 0.78 7.66 -6.33
C LEU A 16 1.15 8.34 -7.65
N ALA A 17 2.39 8.80 -7.80
CA ALA A 17 2.89 9.37 -9.05
C ALA A 17 2.92 8.32 -10.18
N ALA A 18 3.34 7.09 -9.90
CA ALA A 18 3.35 6.01 -10.87
C ALA A 18 1.93 5.66 -11.35
N VAL A 19 0.97 5.57 -10.44
CA VAL A 19 -0.44 5.25 -10.74
C VAL A 19 -1.10 6.37 -11.55
N ARG A 20 -0.81 7.64 -11.24
CA ARG A 20 -1.26 8.79 -12.05
C ARG A 20 -0.68 8.80 -13.48
N GLY A 21 0.44 8.12 -13.70
CA GLY A 21 1.07 7.99 -15.01
C GLY A 21 0.49 6.88 -15.89
N VAL A 22 -0.41 6.03 -15.36
CA VAL A 22 -1.05 4.95 -16.13
C VAL A 22 -2.09 5.56 -17.08
N PRO A 23 -2.01 5.33 -18.40
CA PRO A 23 -3.02 5.81 -19.34
C PRO A 23 -4.35 5.06 -19.12
N ALA A 24 -5.46 5.68 -19.55
CA ALA A 24 -6.81 5.12 -19.31
C ALA A 24 -7.00 3.69 -19.86
N ASP A 25 -6.31 3.33 -20.94
CA ASP A 25 -6.30 2.01 -21.57
C ASP A 25 -5.12 1.11 -21.11
N GLY A 26 -4.26 1.62 -20.21
CA GLY A 26 -3.05 0.93 -19.76
C GLY A 26 -3.27 -0.14 -18.71
N TRP A 27 -4.43 -0.17 -18.05
CA TRP A 27 -4.70 -1.04 -16.89
C TRP A 27 -4.62 -2.54 -17.18
N GLY A 28 -4.97 -2.94 -18.40
CA GLY A 28 -4.87 -4.33 -18.86
C GLY A 28 -3.50 -4.73 -19.40
N SER A 29 -2.53 -3.81 -19.47
CA SER A 29 -1.18 -4.11 -19.98
C SER A 29 -0.43 -5.04 -19.04
N ALA A 30 0.44 -5.88 -19.60
CA ALA A 30 1.35 -6.70 -18.81
C ALA A 30 2.28 -5.81 -17.97
N SER A 31 2.52 -6.19 -16.72
CA SER A 31 3.58 -5.59 -15.90
C SER A 31 4.92 -6.32 -16.14
N PRO A 32 6.05 -5.77 -15.66
CA PRO A 32 7.33 -6.50 -15.64
C PRO A 32 7.25 -7.85 -14.90
N CYS A 33 6.30 -8.01 -13.97
CA CYS A 33 5.87 -9.29 -13.44
C CYS A 33 4.85 -9.90 -14.41
N SER A 34 5.31 -10.73 -15.35
CA SER A 34 4.51 -11.21 -16.49
C SER A 34 3.20 -11.90 -16.12
N ASP A 35 3.07 -12.38 -14.89
CA ASP A 35 1.86 -13.03 -14.39
C ASP A 35 0.72 -12.04 -14.13
N TRP A 36 1.04 -10.75 -13.94
CA TRP A 36 0.10 -9.72 -13.52
C TRP A 36 0.00 -8.53 -14.48
N THR A 37 -1.22 -8.03 -14.65
CA THR A 37 -1.52 -6.76 -15.32
C THR A 37 -1.21 -5.56 -14.42
N VAL A 38 -1.18 -4.35 -14.99
CA VAL A 38 -1.02 -3.10 -14.22
C VAL A 38 -2.11 -2.96 -13.15
N ALA A 39 -3.37 -3.29 -13.47
CA ALA A 39 -4.47 -3.26 -12.48
C ALA A 39 -4.25 -4.24 -11.32
N GLN A 40 -3.74 -5.44 -11.61
CA GLN A 40 -3.46 -6.46 -10.59
C GLN A 40 -2.33 -6.02 -9.66
N VAL A 41 -1.26 -5.43 -10.21
CA VAL A 41 -0.18 -4.85 -9.41
C VAL A 41 -0.69 -3.73 -8.50
N LEU A 42 -1.55 -2.83 -9.02
CA LEU A 42 -2.15 -1.77 -8.20
C LEU A 42 -3.01 -2.35 -7.08
N ASN A 43 -3.88 -3.32 -7.39
CA ASN A 43 -4.75 -3.92 -6.39
C ASN A 43 -3.94 -4.58 -5.27
N HIS A 44 -2.88 -5.30 -5.63
CA HIS A 44 -1.94 -5.86 -4.68
C HIS A 44 -1.30 -4.77 -3.80
N ALA A 45 -0.67 -3.77 -4.42
CA ALA A 45 0.03 -2.71 -3.69
C ALA A 45 -0.90 -1.96 -2.72
N ARG A 46 -2.15 -1.69 -3.14
CA ARG A 46 -3.17 -1.06 -2.30
C ARG A 46 -3.56 -1.95 -1.12
N LEU A 47 -3.91 -3.21 -1.37
CA LEU A 47 -4.35 -4.13 -0.30
C LEU A 47 -3.20 -4.47 0.66
N ASP A 48 -1.96 -4.47 0.19
CA ASP A 48 -0.76 -4.66 1.01
C ASP A 48 -0.59 -3.55 2.05
N GLN A 49 -0.85 -2.28 1.71
CA GLN A 49 -0.84 -1.18 2.67
C GLN A 49 -1.86 -1.35 3.81
N GLN A 50 -3.04 -1.89 3.48
CA GLN A 50 -4.05 -2.23 4.48
C GLN A 50 -3.60 -3.42 5.34
N ALA A 51 -2.98 -4.42 4.72
CA ALA A 51 -2.52 -5.61 5.41
C ALA A 51 -1.43 -5.26 6.42
N LEU A 52 -0.40 -4.52 6.00
CA LEU A 52 0.71 -4.12 6.88
C LEU A 52 0.24 -3.34 8.12
N THR A 53 -0.82 -2.53 7.97
CA THR A 53 -1.33 -1.69 9.06
C THR A 53 -2.52 -2.30 9.81
N MET A 54 -3.01 -3.48 9.42
CA MET A 54 -4.24 -4.07 10.00
C MET A 54 -4.14 -4.34 11.51
N LYS A 55 -2.95 -4.64 12.00
CA LYS A 55 -2.68 -4.89 13.44
C LYS A 55 -2.55 -3.60 14.24
N ILE A 56 -2.29 -2.49 13.56
CA ILE A 56 -2.15 -1.14 14.14
C ILE A 56 -3.53 -0.46 14.17
N GLY A 57 -4.19 -0.39 13.02
CA GLY A 57 -5.49 0.27 12.83
C GLY A 57 -6.71 -0.61 13.10
N GLY A 58 -6.52 -1.91 13.36
CA GLY A 58 -7.61 -2.86 13.64
C GLY A 58 -8.53 -3.19 12.45
N THR A 59 -8.20 -2.73 11.24
CA THR A 59 -9.03 -2.91 10.03
C THR A 59 -8.35 -3.89 9.08
N PRO A 60 -8.99 -5.03 8.74
CA PRO A 60 -8.43 -5.97 7.77
C PRO A 60 -8.48 -5.40 6.33
N PRO A 61 -7.67 -5.94 5.41
CA PRO A 61 -7.77 -5.62 3.98
C PRO A 61 -9.17 -5.88 3.43
N ALA A 62 -9.57 -5.10 2.42
CA ALA A 62 -10.88 -5.26 1.76
C ALA A 62 -11.01 -6.57 0.94
N GLY A 63 -9.91 -7.31 0.76
CA GLY A 63 -9.87 -8.58 0.05
C GLY A 63 -8.50 -9.25 0.18
N ASP A 64 -8.31 -10.38 -0.49
CA ASP A 64 -7.01 -11.07 -0.54
C ASP A 64 -6.02 -10.28 -1.41
N PRO A 65 -4.89 -9.77 -0.86
CA PRO A 65 -3.88 -9.03 -1.62
C PRO A 65 -3.16 -9.88 -2.69
N PHE A 66 -3.28 -11.21 -2.63
CA PHE A 66 -2.63 -12.15 -3.55
C PHE A 66 -3.58 -12.73 -4.58
N ALA A 67 -4.90 -12.56 -4.41
CA ALA A 67 -5.86 -12.93 -5.43
C ALA A 67 -5.79 -11.94 -6.60
N PRO A 68 -5.75 -12.40 -7.86
CA PRO A 68 -5.74 -11.51 -9.01
C PRO A 68 -7.09 -10.80 -9.12
N GLY A 69 -7.17 -9.58 -8.58
CA GLY A 69 -8.28 -8.67 -8.83
C GLY A 69 -8.32 -8.32 -10.33
N THR A 70 -9.50 -8.33 -10.94
CA THR A 70 -9.58 -8.29 -12.41
C THR A 70 -9.75 -6.89 -12.99
N GLU A 71 -10.26 -5.91 -12.23
CA GLU A 71 -10.54 -4.57 -12.74
C GLU A 71 -10.08 -3.47 -11.77
N PRO A 72 -9.51 -2.35 -12.28
CA PRO A 72 -9.33 -1.16 -11.46
C PRO A 72 -10.70 -0.67 -10.97
N GLY A 73 -10.74 -0.10 -9.76
CA GLY A 73 -11.96 0.52 -9.24
C GLY A 73 -12.43 1.71 -10.10
N ALA A 74 -13.54 2.33 -9.71
CA ALA A 74 -14.11 3.43 -10.48
C ALA A 74 -13.16 4.66 -10.55
N ASP A 75 -12.34 4.84 -9.50
CA ASP A 75 -11.27 5.83 -9.47
C ASP A 75 -10.04 5.22 -8.75
N PRO A 76 -9.15 4.52 -9.48
CA PRO A 76 -8.01 3.82 -8.90
C PRO A 76 -7.03 4.75 -8.19
N VAL A 77 -6.96 6.03 -8.61
CA VAL A 77 -6.08 7.04 -7.99
C VAL A 77 -6.66 7.48 -6.66
N ALA A 78 -7.94 7.86 -6.61
CA ALA A 78 -8.58 8.30 -5.37
C ALA A 78 -8.67 7.17 -4.33
N GLU A 79 -8.96 5.95 -4.78
CA GLU A 79 -9.00 4.76 -3.91
C GLU A 79 -7.62 4.49 -3.29
N LEU A 80 -6.54 4.59 -4.08
CA LEU A 80 -5.19 4.46 -3.55
C LEU A 80 -4.84 5.59 -2.58
N GLU A 81 -5.15 6.85 -2.92
CA GLU A 81 -4.84 8.00 -2.08
C GLU A 81 -5.47 7.90 -0.68
N ALA A 82 -6.72 7.42 -0.61
CA ALA A 82 -7.38 7.14 0.66
C ALA A 82 -6.65 6.07 1.48
N VAL A 83 -6.27 4.96 0.85
CA VAL A 83 -5.56 3.86 1.53
C VAL A 83 -4.16 4.29 2.02
N LEU A 84 -3.41 5.05 1.22
CA LEU A 84 -2.09 5.55 1.63
C LEU A 84 -2.21 6.51 2.82
N LYS A 85 -3.22 7.39 2.81
CA LYS A 85 -3.50 8.30 3.93
C LYS A 85 -3.80 7.53 5.22
N ASP A 86 -4.66 6.51 5.14
CA ASP A 86 -5.02 5.69 6.30
C ASP A 86 -3.82 4.87 6.82
N SER A 87 -3.02 4.31 5.92
CA SER A 87 -1.77 3.60 6.25
C SER A 87 -0.77 4.52 6.97
N ALA A 88 -0.52 5.71 6.42
CA ALA A 88 0.37 6.70 7.04
C ALA A 88 -0.14 7.15 8.42
N ALA A 89 -1.45 7.37 8.58
CA ALA A 89 -2.04 7.73 9.86
C ALA A 89 -1.91 6.60 10.89
N ALA A 90 -2.06 5.34 10.49
CA ALA A 90 -1.85 4.18 11.36
C ALA A 90 -0.41 4.14 11.87
N TRP A 91 0.58 4.25 10.98
CA TRP A 91 2.00 4.29 11.39
C TRP A 91 2.32 5.48 12.29
N GLU A 92 1.80 6.67 11.98
CA GLU A 92 2.00 7.86 12.80
C GLU A 92 1.46 7.68 14.23
N SER A 93 0.31 7.01 14.37
CA SER A 93 -0.33 6.76 15.68
C SER A 93 0.55 5.95 16.64
N VAL A 94 1.50 5.18 16.11
CA VAL A 94 2.45 4.36 16.88
C VAL A 94 3.88 4.88 16.84
N ARG A 95 4.16 6.06 16.30
CA ARG A 95 5.52 6.60 16.13
C ARG A 95 6.37 6.57 17.41
N GLY A 96 5.75 6.82 18.56
CA GLY A 96 6.42 6.83 19.86
C GLY A 96 6.55 5.47 20.55
N ALA A 97 6.03 4.39 19.97
CA ALA A 97 6.11 3.06 20.56
C ALA A 97 7.50 2.44 20.38
N GLU A 98 7.95 1.65 21.35
CA GLU A 98 9.19 0.88 21.23
C GLU A 98 9.06 -0.24 20.18
N THR A 99 7.91 -0.92 20.18
CA THR A 99 7.58 -1.98 19.24
C THR A 99 6.09 -2.00 18.92
N VAL A 100 5.73 -2.57 17.77
CA VAL A 100 4.35 -2.77 17.32
C VAL A 100 4.20 -4.15 16.67
N GLU A 101 3.02 -4.77 16.81
CA GLU A 101 2.67 -6.01 16.11
C GLU A 101 2.31 -5.69 14.65
N THR A 102 2.90 -6.44 13.72
CA THR A 102 2.57 -6.41 12.29
C THR A 102 2.28 -7.84 11.81
N PRO A 103 1.67 -8.04 10.63
CA PRO A 103 1.50 -9.38 10.07
C PRO A 103 2.82 -10.16 9.84
N VAL A 104 3.95 -9.46 9.76
CA VAL A 104 5.27 -10.07 9.52
C VAL A 104 6.14 -10.15 10.80
N GLY A 105 5.55 -9.82 11.96
CA GLY A 105 6.20 -9.92 13.27
C GLY A 105 6.21 -8.61 14.05
N THR A 106 6.73 -8.67 15.28
CA THR A 106 6.90 -7.50 16.15
C THR A 106 8.17 -6.74 15.80
N MET A 107 8.09 -5.43 15.61
CA MET A 107 9.24 -4.60 15.24
C MET A 107 9.10 -3.14 15.71
N PRO A 108 10.20 -2.36 15.76
CA PRO A 108 10.11 -0.92 15.95
C PRO A 108 9.31 -0.23 14.82
N PRO A 109 8.47 0.77 15.11
CA PRO A 109 7.67 1.47 14.09
C PRO A 109 8.51 2.02 12.93
N ALA A 110 9.68 2.62 13.21
CA ALA A 110 10.57 3.16 12.18
C ALA A 110 11.25 2.10 11.29
N GLN A 111 11.14 0.82 11.63
CA GLN A 111 11.59 -0.28 10.77
C GLN A 111 10.46 -0.81 9.89
N GLY A 112 9.20 -0.70 10.34
CA GLY A 112 8.02 -1.14 9.60
C GLY A 112 7.45 -0.08 8.66
N ALA A 113 7.63 1.21 9.00
CA ALA A 113 7.33 2.35 8.14
C ALA A 113 8.37 2.47 7.02
#